data_AF-A0A4V2MU43-F1
#
_entry.id   AF-A0A4V2MU43-F1
#
_cell.length_a   1.000
_cell.length_b   1.000
_cell.length_c   1.000
_cell.angle_alpha   90.00
_cell.angle_beta   90.00
_cell.angle_gamma   90.00
#
_symmetry.space_group_name_H-M   'P 1'
#
loop_
_entity.id
_entity.type
_entity.pdbx_description
1 polymer ?
#
loop_
_entity_poly.entity_id
_entity_poly.type
_entity_poly.pdbx_seq_one_letter_code
_entity_poly.pdbx_strand_id
1 'polypeptide(L)'
;MAGTNPRAVRIAGLIQRVVATALEKDIHDPRLRNVTITEVRVTNDMQQARIFWTIYAHNGHEEGQKKRAAQALRQAQGHLRTMVGRKAGLRLTPQLIFVFDALQGSAAQVDDVLVVARKRDEELAKMRENAQYAGEEDPYKHKDEDEQEDEIADIEFDDYDDEYNDESDAVSDDDDFDDLDDFDIDIIIDDEIEANEATDIDTDKKN
;
A
#
# COMPACT_ATOMS: atom_id res chain seq x y z
N MET A 1 -0.12 -15.77 9.30
CA MET A 1 -1.14 -16.00 8.25
C MET A 1 -2.10 -17.08 8.73
N ALA A 2 -3.32 -16.71 9.13
CA ALA A 2 -4.28 -17.63 9.75
C ALA A 2 -4.61 -18.83 8.85
N GLY A 3 -4.76 -20.01 9.47
CA GLY A 3 -4.99 -21.31 8.84
C GLY A 3 -6.01 -21.25 7.71
N THR A 4 -5.51 -21.26 6.48
CA THR A 4 -6.33 -21.11 5.29
C THR A 4 -6.94 -22.46 4.94
N ASN A 5 -8.27 -22.57 5.05
CA ASN A 5 -8.99 -23.79 4.71
C ASN A 5 -8.81 -24.12 3.22
N PRO A 6 -8.21 -25.28 2.87
CA PRO A 6 -7.91 -25.61 1.48
C PRO A 6 -9.16 -25.81 0.62
N ARG A 7 -10.34 -26.03 1.23
CA ARG A 7 -11.62 -26.06 0.51
C ARG A 7 -12.07 -24.66 0.13
N ALA A 8 -11.97 -23.70 1.05
CA ALA A 8 -12.37 -22.32 0.80
C ALA A 8 -11.54 -21.70 -0.34
N VAL A 9 -10.22 -21.96 -0.39
CA VAL A 9 -9.34 -21.50 -1.48
C VAL A 9 -9.75 -22.08 -2.83
N ARG A 10 -10.01 -23.39 -2.90
CA ARG A 10 -10.45 -24.03 -4.14
C ARG A 10 -11.78 -23.46 -4.64
N ILE A 11 -12.71 -23.21 -3.72
CA ILE A 11 -14.01 -22.61 -4.05
C ILE A 11 -13.82 -21.15 -4.49
N ALA A 12 -12.98 -20.37 -3.83
CA ALA A 12 -12.67 -19.00 -4.21
C ALA A 12 -12.15 -18.93 -5.66
N GLY A 13 -11.14 -19.75 -6.00
CA GLY A 13 -10.58 -19.78 -7.36
C GLY A 13 -11.59 -20.24 -8.42
N LEU A 14 -12.50 -21.15 -8.06
CA LEU A 14 -13.56 -21.59 -8.96
C LEU A 14 -14.62 -20.49 -9.16
N ILE A 15 -15.05 -19.82 -8.08
CA ILE A 15 -15.97 -18.68 -8.16
C ILE A 15 -15.37 -17.58 -9.03
N GLN A 16 -14.10 -17.23 -8.80
CA GLN A 16 -13.39 -16.22 -9.59
C GLN A 16 -13.44 -16.55 -11.08
N ARG A 17 -13.08 -17.78 -11.47
CA ARG A 17 -13.11 -18.23 -12.87
C ARG A 17 -14.51 -18.19 -13.46
N VAL A 18 -15.51 -18.67 -12.73
CA VAL A 18 -16.90 -18.72 -13.20
C VAL A 18 -17.46 -17.31 -13.39
N VAL A 19 -17.24 -16.42 -12.42
CA VAL A 19 -17.73 -15.03 -12.47
C VAL A 19 -17.02 -14.26 -13.58
N ALA A 20 -15.69 -14.38 -13.70
CA ALA A 20 -14.95 -13.75 -14.79
C ALA A 20 -15.45 -14.21 -16.17
N THR A 21 -15.60 -15.52 -16.36
CA THR A 21 -16.13 -16.09 -17.62
C THR A 21 -17.56 -15.63 -17.89
N ALA A 22 -18.39 -15.54 -16.85
CA ALA A 22 -19.78 -15.10 -16.95
C ALA A 22 -19.90 -13.62 -17.37
N LEU A 23 -19.04 -12.76 -16.81
CA LEU A 23 -19.00 -11.34 -17.18
C LEU A 23 -18.55 -11.15 -18.63
N GLU A 24 -17.63 -11.99 -19.12
CA GLU A 24 -17.14 -11.90 -20.49
C GLU A 24 -18.13 -12.46 -21.53
N LYS A 25 -18.80 -13.59 -21.24
CA LYS A 25 -19.56 -14.35 -22.25
C LYS A 25 -21.08 -14.28 -22.10
N ASP A 26 -21.58 -14.26 -20.87
CA ASP A 26 -23.01 -14.45 -20.60
C ASP A 26 -23.70 -13.08 -20.41
N ILE A 27 -23.00 -12.10 -19.82
CA ILE A 27 -23.57 -10.79 -19.47
C ILE A 27 -23.23 -9.74 -20.53
N HIS A 28 -24.24 -9.31 -21.28
CA HIS A 28 -24.09 -8.34 -22.38
C HIS A 28 -24.35 -6.88 -21.98
N ASP A 29 -24.22 -6.53 -20.70
CA ASP A 29 -24.44 -5.16 -20.23
C ASP A 29 -23.25 -4.25 -20.62
N PRO A 30 -23.47 -3.16 -21.39
CA PRO A 30 -22.43 -2.18 -21.69
C PRO A 30 -21.67 -1.65 -20.49
N ARG A 31 -22.33 -1.55 -19.33
CA ARG A 31 -21.78 -1.00 -18.09
C ARG A 31 -20.75 -1.92 -17.43
N LEU A 32 -20.74 -3.20 -17.80
CA LEU A 32 -19.86 -4.21 -17.22
C LEU A 32 -18.66 -4.56 -18.12
N ARG A 33 -18.57 -3.99 -19.34
CA ARG A 33 -17.50 -4.28 -20.30
C ARG A 33 -16.09 -4.01 -19.79
N ASN A 34 -15.93 -3.01 -18.92
CA ASN A 34 -14.64 -2.59 -18.39
C ASN A 34 -14.38 -3.11 -16.97
N VAL A 35 -15.25 -3.99 -16.45
CA VAL A 35 -15.12 -4.56 -15.11
C VAL A 35 -14.19 -5.77 -15.14
N THR A 36 -13.18 -5.77 -14.29
CA THR A 36 -12.25 -6.89 -14.10
C THR A 36 -12.33 -7.38 -12.67
N ILE A 37 -12.31 -8.70 -12.47
CA ILE A 37 -12.27 -9.33 -11.13
C ILE A 37 -10.81 -9.55 -10.75
N THR A 38 -10.36 -8.94 -9.66
CA THR A 38 -8.97 -9.02 -9.19
C THR A 38 -8.78 -10.22 -8.26
N GLU A 39 -9.63 -10.33 -7.24
CA GLU A 39 -9.53 -11.36 -6.21
C GLU A 39 -10.92 -11.83 -5.76
N VAL A 40 -11.00 -13.06 -5.25
CA VAL A 40 -12.18 -13.55 -4.51
C VAL A 40 -11.73 -14.12 -3.17
N ARG A 41 -12.34 -13.65 -2.09
CA ARG A 41 -12.16 -14.18 -0.73
C ARG A 41 -13.43 -14.83 -0.24
N VAL A 42 -13.30 -16.04 0.29
CA VAL A 42 -14.43 -16.81 0.81
C VAL A 42 -14.23 -16.98 2.32
N THR A 43 -15.31 -16.83 3.08
CA THR A 43 -15.29 -17.06 4.53
C THR A 43 -15.02 -18.54 4.84
N ASN A 44 -14.53 -18.84 6.04
CA ASN A 44 -14.16 -20.22 6.41
C ASN A 44 -15.36 -21.19 6.38
N ASP A 45 -16.57 -20.68 6.63
CA ASP A 45 -17.84 -21.40 6.53
C ASP A 45 -18.40 -21.47 5.09
N MET A 46 -17.74 -20.82 4.12
CA MET A 46 -18.09 -20.78 2.71
C MET A 46 -19.49 -20.24 2.41
N GLN A 47 -20.08 -19.48 3.34
CA GLN A 47 -21.39 -18.87 3.17
C GLN A 47 -21.32 -17.52 2.46
N GLN A 48 -20.20 -16.82 2.56
CA GLN A 48 -20.00 -15.51 1.94
C GLN A 48 -18.75 -15.52 1.06
N ALA A 49 -18.87 -14.93 -0.13
CA ALA A 49 -17.79 -14.74 -1.08
C ALA A 49 -17.68 -13.25 -1.42
N ARG A 50 -16.61 -12.60 -0.96
CA ARG A 50 -16.26 -11.22 -1.33
C ARG A 50 -15.48 -11.25 -2.64
N ILE A 51 -16.01 -10.57 -3.64
CA ILE A 51 -15.43 -10.46 -4.98
C ILE A 51 -14.91 -9.04 -5.13
N PHE A 52 -13.60 -8.93 -5.27
CA PHE A 52 -12.91 -7.68 -5.53
C PHE A 52 -12.91 -7.42 -7.03
N TRP A 53 -13.33 -6.22 -7.41
CA TRP A 53 -13.42 -5.83 -8.81
C TRP A 53 -12.93 -4.41 -9.01
N THR A 54 -12.41 -4.16 -10.19
CA THR A 54 -11.92 -2.85 -10.60
C THR A 54 -12.47 -2.48 -11.97
N ILE A 55 -12.41 -1.20 -12.31
CA ILE A 55 -12.71 -0.69 -13.65
C ILE A 55 -11.50 0.04 -14.19
N TYR A 56 -11.25 -0.17 -15.47
CA TYR A 56 -10.22 0.60 -16.15
C TYR A 56 -10.87 1.80 -16.86
N ALA A 57 -10.82 2.97 -16.23
CA ALA A 57 -11.35 4.22 -16.79
C ALA A 57 -10.26 4.96 -17.58
N HIS A 58 -10.52 5.27 -18.85
CA HIS A 58 -9.55 5.98 -19.70
C HIS A 58 -9.71 7.52 -19.67
N ASN A 59 -10.86 8.04 -19.21
CA ASN A 59 -11.31 9.40 -19.55
C ASN A 59 -11.73 10.26 -18.34
N GLY A 60 -11.19 10.04 -17.13
CA GLY A 60 -11.50 10.89 -15.95
C GLY A 60 -12.94 10.79 -15.39
N HIS A 61 -13.86 10.10 -16.06
CA HIS A 61 -15.22 9.82 -15.58
C HIS A 61 -15.31 8.53 -14.75
N GLU A 62 -14.35 8.29 -13.86
CA GLU A 62 -14.24 7.04 -13.13
C GLU A 62 -15.41 6.86 -12.15
N GLU A 63 -15.74 7.91 -11.39
CA GLU A 63 -16.74 7.81 -10.32
C GLU A 63 -18.14 7.49 -10.84
N GLY A 64 -18.56 8.15 -11.93
CA GLY A 64 -19.85 7.90 -12.58
C GLY A 64 -19.93 6.52 -13.25
N GLN A 65 -18.80 6.00 -13.74
CA GLN A 65 -18.74 4.62 -14.28
C GLN A 65 -18.77 3.59 -13.16
N LYS A 66 -18.05 3.82 -12.06
CA LYS A 66 -18.05 2.98 -10.86
C LYS A 66 -19.47 2.82 -10.30
N LYS A 67 -20.21 3.91 -10.13
CA LYS A 67 -21.61 3.86 -9.62
C LYS A 67 -22.51 3.02 -10.54
N ARG A 68 -22.41 3.21 -11.86
CA ARG A 68 -23.19 2.45 -12.85
C ARG A 68 -22.81 0.96 -12.89
N ALA A 69 -21.51 0.64 -12.84
CA ALA A 69 -21.02 -0.73 -12.81
C ALA A 69 -21.44 -1.44 -11.51
N ALA A 70 -21.34 -0.77 -10.36
CA ALA A 70 -21.80 -1.31 -9.08
C ALA A 70 -23.30 -1.64 -9.09
N GLN A 71 -24.13 -0.77 -9.67
CA GLN A 71 -25.56 -1.03 -9.84
C GLN A 71 -25.81 -2.24 -10.75
N ALA A 72 -25.12 -2.33 -11.89
CA ALA A 72 -25.25 -3.45 -12.82
C ALA A 72 -24.80 -4.79 -12.18
N LEU A 73 -23.71 -4.79 -11.41
CA LEU A 73 -23.25 -5.96 -10.66
C LEU A 73 -24.28 -6.42 -9.61
N ARG A 74 -24.92 -5.48 -8.89
CA ARG A 74 -26.00 -5.79 -7.94
C ARG A 74 -27.19 -6.44 -8.64
N GLN A 75 -27.58 -5.94 -9.80
CA GLN A 75 -28.67 -6.54 -10.60
C GLN A 75 -28.30 -7.93 -11.13
N ALA A 76 -27.05 -8.10 -11.57
CA ALA A 76 -26.53 -9.38 -12.08
C ALA A 76 -26.24 -10.41 -10.97
N GLN A 77 -26.19 -10.01 -9.69
CA GLN A 77 -25.79 -10.85 -8.56
C GLN A 77 -26.60 -12.15 -8.47
N GLY A 78 -27.92 -12.10 -8.64
CA GLY A 78 -28.78 -13.28 -8.60
C GLY A 78 -28.51 -14.27 -9.74
N HIS A 79 -28.26 -13.75 -10.94
CA HIS A 79 -27.93 -14.54 -12.10
C HIS A 79 -26.54 -15.19 -11.95
N LEU A 80 -25.54 -14.39 -11.55
CA LEU A 80 -24.18 -14.85 -11.26
C LEU A 80 -24.17 -15.95 -10.19
N ARG A 81 -24.92 -15.76 -9.10
CA ARG A 81 -25.07 -16.79 -8.05
C ARG A 81 -25.62 -18.09 -8.60
N THR A 82 -26.65 -18.03 -9.45
CA THR A 82 -27.24 -19.24 -10.07
C THR A 82 -26.23 -19.96 -10.95
N MET A 83 -25.45 -19.21 -11.75
CA MET A 83 -24.42 -19.79 -12.60
C MET A 83 -23.26 -20.39 -11.82
N VAL A 84 -22.82 -19.72 -10.75
CA VAL A 84 -21.83 -20.25 -9.82
C VAL A 84 -22.33 -21.56 -9.22
N GLY A 85 -23.56 -21.61 -8.70
CA GLY A 85 -24.11 -22.86 -8.14
C GLY A 85 -24.11 -24.02 -9.14
N ARG A 86 -24.50 -23.76 -10.40
CA ARG A 86 -24.52 -24.76 -11.48
C ARG A 86 -23.12 -25.21 -11.91
N LYS A 87 -22.20 -24.28 -12.15
CA LYS A 87 -20.84 -24.60 -12.64
C LYS A 87 -19.93 -25.13 -11.53
N ALA A 88 -20.13 -24.70 -10.29
CA ALA A 88 -19.36 -25.14 -9.13
C ALA A 88 -19.86 -26.46 -8.52
N GLY A 89 -21.07 -26.90 -8.85
CA GLY A 89 -21.68 -28.10 -8.26
C GLY A 89 -21.90 -27.96 -6.74
N LEU A 90 -22.08 -26.74 -6.24
CA LEU A 90 -22.20 -26.48 -4.81
C LEU A 90 -23.64 -26.74 -4.35
N ARG A 91 -23.79 -27.51 -3.26
CA ARG A 91 -25.09 -27.70 -2.60
C ARG A 91 -25.64 -26.37 -2.05
N LEU A 92 -24.77 -25.59 -1.43
CA LEU A 92 -25.06 -24.24 -0.94
C LEU A 92 -24.16 -23.27 -1.68
N THR A 93 -24.75 -22.34 -2.43
CA THR A 93 -23.98 -21.30 -3.12
C THR A 93 -23.79 -20.12 -2.17
N PRO A 94 -22.55 -19.64 -1.97
CA PRO A 94 -22.30 -18.47 -1.13
C PRO A 94 -23.02 -17.23 -1.64
N GLN A 95 -23.26 -16.29 -0.73
CA GLN A 95 -23.66 -14.94 -1.10
C GLN A 95 -22.48 -14.21 -1.72
N LEU A 96 -22.68 -13.67 -2.92
CA LEU A 96 -21.66 -12.91 -3.64
C LEU A 96 -21.74 -11.45 -3.22
N ILE A 97 -20.69 -10.91 -2.62
CA ILE A 97 -20.58 -9.51 -2.18
C ILE A 97 -19.54 -8.82 -3.06
N PHE A 98 -19.93 -7.81 -3.82
CA PHE A 98 -19.02 -7.08 -4.69
C PHE A 98 -18.38 -5.90 -3.94
N VAL A 99 -17.05 -5.89 -3.89
CA VAL A 99 -16.25 -4.85 -3.25
C VAL A 99 -15.36 -4.21 -4.29
N PHE A 100 -15.41 -2.89 -4.42
CA PHE A 100 -14.55 -2.18 -5.36
C PHE A 100 -13.12 -2.17 -4.85
N ASP A 101 -12.18 -2.48 -5.74
CA ASP A 101 -10.76 -2.55 -5.48
C ASP A 101 -10.09 -1.25 -5.94
N ALA A 102 -9.56 -0.47 -4.98
CA ALA A 102 -9.02 0.87 -5.20
C ALA A 102 -7.54 0.89 -5.62
N LEU A 103 -6.95 -0.26 -5.97
CA LEU A 103 -5.51 -0.42 -6.20
C LEU A 103 -4.90 0.48 -7.29
N GLN A 104 -5.69 1.14 -8.16
CA GLN A 104 -5.13 2.11 -9.12
C GLN A 104 -4.64 3.41 -8.47
N GLY A 105 -5.14 3.79 -7.29
CA GLY A 105 -4.72 5.03 -6.63
C GLY A 105 -3.26 5.01 -6.13
N SER A 106 -2.75 3.84 -5.72
CA SER A 106 -1.42 3.73 -5.12
C SER A 106 -0.26 3.68 -6.12
N ALA A 107 -0.50 3.32 -7.38
CA ALA A 107 0.57 3.30 -8.39
C ALA A 107 1.17 4.69 -8.61
N ALA A 108 0.32 5.73 -8.72
CA ALA A 108 0.75 7.12 -8.83
C ALA A 108 1.54 7.58 -7.59
N GLN A 109 1.15 7.12 -6.40
CA GLN A 109 1.84 7.47 -5.16
C GLN A 109 3.26 6.91 -5.08
N VAL A 110 3.48 5.71 -5.63
CA VAL A 110 4.83 5.11 -5.71
C VAL A 110 5.69 5.90 -6.71
N ASP A 111 5.12 6.27 -7.86
CA ASP A 111 5.83 7.08 -8.86
C ASP A 111 6.24 8.46 -8.30
N ASP A 112 5.35 9.10 -7.53
CA ASP A 112 5.65 10.39 -6.88
C ASP A 112 6.80 10.27 -5.88
N VAL A 113 6.82 9.22 -5.05
CA VAL A 113 7.91 8.97 -4.10
C VAL A 113 9.24 8.72 -4.82
N LEU A 114 9.22 7.97 -5.93
CA LEU A 114 10.42 7.73 -6.74
C LEU A 114 10.95 9.01 -7.39
N VAL A 115 10.08 9.89 -7.86
CA VAL A 115 10.47 11.20 -8.41
C VAL A 115 11.12 12.08 -7.34
N VAL A 116 10.58 12.09 -6.12
CA VAL A 116 11.13 12.85 -4.99
C VAL A 116 12.49 12.30 -4.57
N ALA A 117 12.64 10.97 -4.50
CA ALA A 117 13.91 10.33 -4.15
C ALA A 117 15.02 10.68 -5.16
N ARG A 118 14.72 10.58 -6.47
CA ARG A 118 15.70 10.92 -7.52
C ARG A 118 16.14 12.38 -7.45
N LYS A 119 15.22 13.32 -7.19
CA LYS A 119 15.56 14.74 -7.03
C LYS A 119 16.51 14.98 -5.86
N ARG A 120 16.25 14.34 -4.71
CA ARG A 120 17.15 14.44 -3.53
C ARG A 120 18.53 13.87 -3.80
N ASP A 121 18.62 12.73 -4.49
CA ASP A 121 19.91 12.12 -4.84
C ASP A 121 20.72 13.01 -5.79
N GLU A 122 20.06 13.64 -6.77
CA GLU A 122 20.68 14.60 -7.68
C GLU A 122 21.18 15.87 -6.95
N GLU A 123 20.42 16.36 -5.95
CA GLU A 123 20.82 17.50 -5.12
C GLU A 123 22.04 17.15 -4.25
N LEU A 124 22.04 15.98 -3.60
CA LEU A 124 23.16 15.49 -2.82
C LEU A 124 24.42 15.28 -3.67
N ALA A 125 24.28 14.79 -4.90
CA ALA A 125 25.41 14.65 -5.82
C ALA A 125 26.05 16.01 -6.15
N LYS A 126 25.24 17.04 -6.45
CA LYS A 126 25.74 18.41 -6.69
C LYS A 126 26.38 19.04 -5.46
N MET A 127 25.83 18.76 -4.28
CA MET A 127 26.40 19.22 -3.01
C MET A 127 27.75 18.54 -2.73
N ARG A 128 27.88 17.24 -3.03
CA ARG A 128 29.14 16.49 -2.89
C ARG A 128 30.22 16.95 -3.85
N GLU A 129 29.86 17.30 -5.09
CA GLU A 129 30.83 17.85 -6.06
C GLU A 129 31.47 19.16 -5.59
N ASN A 130 30.76 19.97 -4.81
CA ASN A 130 31.24 21.24 -4.30
C ASN A 130 31.66 21.21 -2.82
N ALA A 131 31.53 20.05 -2.16
CA ALA A 131 31.88 19.91 -0.75
C ALA A 131 33.40 19.76 -0.61
N GLN A 132 34.01 20.64 0.18
CA GLN A 132 35.37 20.43 0.67
C GLN A 132 35.32 19.48 1.87
N TYR A 133 36.26 18.55 1.94
CA TYR A 133 36.40 17.62 3.06
C TYR A 133 36.60 18.41 4.35
N ALA A 134 35.88 18.05 5.42
CA ALA A 134 35.89 18.78 6.68
C ALA A 134 37.17 18.59 7.51
N GLY A 135 38.14 17.81 7.02
CA GLY A 135 39.43 17.55 7.67
C GLY A 135 40.62 18.06 6.84
N GLU A 136 41.72 18.31 7.53
CA GLU A 136 43.01 18.58 6.90
C GLU A 136 43.65 17.29 6.37
N GLU A 137 44.64 17.42 5.48
CA GLU A 137 45.27 16.28 4.77
C GLU A 137 46.04 15.32 5.70
N ASP A 138 46.38 15.77 6.92
CA ASP A 138 47.01 14.93 7.93
C ASP A 138 46.28 15.00 9.28
N PRO A 139 45.52 13.95 9.66
CA PRO A 139 44.82 13.89 10.93
C PRO A 139 45.70 13.47 12.12
N TYR A 140 47.00 13.20 11.94
CA TYR A 140 47.88 12.76 13.02
C TYR A 140 48.73 13.91 13.60
N LYS A 141 48.89 13.92 14.93
CA LYS A 141 49.73 14.86 15.65
C LYS A 141 51.21 14.50 15.44
N HIS A 142 51.93 15.32 14.68
CA HIS A 142 53.39 15.24 14.62
C HIS A 142 53.99 15.83 15.90
N LYS A 143 54.93 15.10 16.52
CA LYS A 143 55.80 15.65 17.54
C LYS A 143 56.85 16.50 16.81
N ASP A 144 56.83 17.81 17.00
CA ASP A 144 57.92 18.66 16.55
C ASP A 144 59.22 18.20 17.24
N GLU A 145 60.29 18.02 16.46
CA GLU A 145 61.63 17.74 16.95
C GLU A 145 62.20 18.99 17.64
N ASP A 146 61.73 19.30 18.86
CA ASP A 146 62.30 20.35 19.71
C ASP A 146 61.97 20.09 21.19
N GLU A 147 62.32 18.91 21.74
CA GLU A 147 62.53 18.78 23.19
C GLU A 147 63.82 18.01 23.46
N GLN A 148 64.71 18.70 24.19
CA GLN A 148 66.05 18.28 24.59
C GLN A 148 66.00 17.00 25.42
N GLU A 149 67.11 16.26 25.38
CA GLU A 149 67.36 15.07 26.20
C GLU A 149 67.13 15.36 27.69
N ASP A 150 65.95 14.98 28.20
CA ASP A 150 65.75 14.85 29.64
C ASP A 150 66.22 13.45 30.07
N GLU A 151 67.33 13.49 30.80
CA GLU A 151 68.03 12.45 31.55
C GLU A 151 67.07 11.37 32.08
N ILE A 152 67.27 10.12 31.65
CA ILE A 152 66.55 8.96 32.16
C ILE A 152 66.98 8.75 33.62
N ALA A 153 66.19 9.27 34.56
CA ALA A 153 66.31 8.91 35.97
C ALA A 153 65.71 7.52 36.16
N ASP A 154 66.52 6.61 36.71
CA ASP A 154 66.11 5.29 37.18
C ASP A 154 64.85 5.39 38.05
N ILE A 155 63.74 4.83 37.58
CA ILE A 155 62.54 4.58 38.40
C ILE A 155 62.38 3.07 38.46
N GLU A 156 62.50 2.53 39.66
CA GLU A 156 62.23 1.14 40.01
C GLU A 156 60.84 0.71 39.52
N PHE A 157 60.81 -0.46 38.88
CA PHE A 157 59.59 -1.10 38.41
C PHE A 157 58.93 -1.79 39.60
N ASP A 158 57.99 -1.09 40.24
CA ASP A 158 57.12 -1.69 41.24
C ASP A 158 55.93 -2.33 40.53
N ASP A 159 55.91 -3.67 40.60
CA ASP A 159 54.86 -4.57 40.16
C ASP A 159 53.55 -4.23 40.91
N TYR A 160 52.62 -3.54 40.23
CA TYR A 160 51.24 -3.36 40.71
C TYR A 160 50.27 -4.04 39.75
N ASP A 161 49.80 -5.19 40.23
CA ASP A 161 48.60 -5.92 39.85
C ASP A 161 47.38 -5.01 40.06
N ASP A 162 46.66 -4.65 38.98
CA ASP A 162 45.36 -4.00 39.08
C ASP A 162 44.35 -4.66 38.13
N GLU A 163 43.51 -5.43 38.80
CA GLU A 163 42.23 -6.04 38.48
C GLU A 163 41.40 -5.31 37.40
N TYR A 164 41.02 -6.06 36.36
CA TYR A 164 39.99 -5.65 35.40
C TYR A 164 38.64 -5.53 36.12
N ASN A 165 38.15 -4.31 36.32
CA ASN A 165 36.75 -4.06 36.64
C ASN A 165 36.02 -3.58 35.37
N ASP A 166 35.41 -4.54 34.66
CA ASP A 166 34.51 -4.29 33.53
C ASP A 166 33.09 -4.04 34.08
N GLU A 167 32.83 -2.81 34.50
CA GLU A 167 31.47 -2.29 34.64
C GLU A 167 31.28 -1.17 33.63
N SER A 168 30.77 -1.53 32.45
CA SER A 168 30.10 -0.56 31.58
C SER A 168 28.68 -1.03 31.26
N ASP A 169 27.75 -0.18 31.69
CA ASP A 169 26.31 -0.22 31.57
C ASP A 169 25.76 -0.85 30.28
N ALA A 170 24.86 -1.81 30.47
CA ALA A 170 23.92 -2.23 29.45
C ALA A 170 22.93 -1.07 29.18
N VAL A 171 23.05 -0.42 28.03
CA VAL A 171 22.01 0.45 27.49
C VAL A 171 20.90 -0.46 26.95
N SER A 172 19.81 -0.56 27.70
CA SER A 172 18.56 -1.16 27.24
C SER A 172 17.84 -0.16 26.33
N ASP A 173 17.92 -0.38 25.01
CA ASP A 173 16.96 0.15 24.04
C ASP A 173 15.62 -0.60 24.20
N ASP A 174 14.87 -0.25 25.24
CA ASP A 174 13.43 -0.47 25.29
C ASP A 174 12.76 0.83 24.83
N ASP A 175 12.71 1.04 23.51
CA ASP A 175 11.79 2.01 22.91
C ASP A 175 10.41 1.35 22.82
N ASP A 176 9.59 1.67 23.82
CA ASP A 176 8.14 1.46 23.87
C ASP A 176 7.47 2.09 22.63
N PHE A 177 7.18 1.27 21.63
CA PHE A 177 6.40 1.66 20.45
C PHE A 177 4.94 1.24 20.63
N ASP A 178 4.27 1.77 21.65
CA ASP A 178 2.82 1.62 21.86
C ASP A 178 2.21 3.02 22.09
N ASP A 179 1.77 3.68 21.02
CA ASP A 179 0.71 4.72 21.07
C ASP A 179 0.32 5.22 19.66
N LEU A 180 -0.32 4.37 18.86
CA LEU A 180 -1.08 4.80 17.68
C LEU A 180 -2.43 4.07 17.58
N ASP A 181 -3.26 4.22 18.61
CA ASP A 181 -4.69 3.95 18.55
C ASP A 181 -5.46 5.21 18.99
N ASP A 182 -5.78 6.11 18.04
CA ASP A 182 -6.93 7.03 18.17
C ASP A 182 -7.34 7.75 16.86
N PHE A 183 -7.30 7.07 15.71
CA PHE A 183 -8.00 7.58 14.51
C PHE A 183 -9.44 7.04 14.47
N ASP A 184 -10.33 7.74 15.16
CA ASP A 184 -11.77 7.70 14.93
C ASP A 184 -12.09 8.13 13.49
N ILE A 185 -12.21 7.17 12.57
CA ILE A 185 -12.74 7.40 11.22
C ILE A 185 -14.24 7.10 11.25
N ASP A 186 -14.99 7.97 11.93
CA ASP A 186 -16.41 8.19 11.63
C ASP A 186 -16.50 9.32 10.60
N ILE A 187 -16.30 8.98 9.32
CA ILE A 187 -16.71 9.87 8.23
C ILE A 187 -18.23 9.72 8.08
N ILE A 188 -18.92 10.57 8.82
CA ILE A 188 -20.30 10.99 8.59
C ILE A 188 -20.34 11.65 7.20
N ILE A 189 -21.08 11.05 6.26
CA ILE A 189 -21.61 11.78 5.10
C ILE A 189 -23.11 11.87 5.33
N ASP A 190 -23.51 12.83 6.14
CA ASP A 190 -24.87 13.39 6.12
C ASP A 190 -24.87 14.62 5.21
N ASP A 191 -25.91 14.67 4.37
CA ASP A 191 -26.62 15.86 3.90
C ASP A 191 -25.82 17.11 3.52
N GLU A 192 -25.63 17.31 2.22
CA GLU A 192 -26.14 18.46 1.47
C GLU A 192 -25.56 18.44 0.05
N ILE A 193 -26.42 18.52 -0.96
CA ILE A 193 -26.35 19.49 -2.07
C ILE A 193 -27.70 19.35 -2.80
N GLU A 194 -28.62 20.20 -2.36
CA GLU A 194 -29.77 20.64 -3.15
C GLU A 194 -29.30 21.49 -4.34
N ALA A 195 -30.16 21.52 -5.35
CA ALA A 195 -30.30 22.58 -6.36
C ALA A 195 -29.12 22.77 -7.32
N ASN A 196 -29.26 22.17 -8.51
CA ASN A 196 -29.16 22.92 -9.76
C ASN A 196 -29.97 22.22 -10.85
N GLU A 197 -31.29 22.43 -10.77
CA GLU A 197 -32.19 22.41 -11.91
C GLU A 197 -32.38 23.87 -12.34
N ALA A 198 -31.70 24.29 -13.40
CA ALA A 198 -32.06 25.50 -14.15
C ALA A 198 -31.54 25.37 -15.58
N THR A 199 -32.50 25.05 -16.47
CA THR A 199 -32.71 25.70 -17.77
C THR A 199 -31.48 25.98 -18.65
N ASP A 200 -31.37 25.27 -19.77
CA ASP A 200 -31.05 25.99 -21.01
C ASP A 200 -32.05 25.62 -22.11
N ILE A 201 -32.75 26.68 -22.52
CA ILE A 201 -33.84 26.75 -23.47
C ILE A 201 -33.23 27.01 -24.85
N ASP A 202 -33.87 26.45 -25.88
CA ASP A 202 -33.85 26.86 -27.29
C ASP A 202 -32.81 27.91 -27.70
N THR A 203 -31.90 27.51 -28.58
CA THR A 203 -31.57 28.26 -29.80
C THR A 203 -30.62 27.43 -30.67
N ASP A 204 -31.14 26.74 -31.69
CA ASP A 204 -30.71 27.07 -33.05
C ASP A 204 -31.62 26.48 -34.13
N LYS A 205 -32.40 27.38 -34.71
CA LYS A 205 -33.12 27.21 -35.96
C LYS A 205 -32.65 28.35 -36.86
N LYS A 206 -31.78 28.02 -37.82
CA LYS A 206 -31.30 28.76 -39.02
C LYS A 206 -29.82 28.38 -39.16
N ASN A 207 -29.33 27.79 -40.23
CA ASN A 207 -29.64 27.97 -41.64
C ASN A 207 -29.10 26.75 -42.40
#